data_AF-A0A529M3N0-F1
#
_entry.id   AF-A0A529M3N0-F1
#
_cell.length_a   1.000
_cell.length_b   1.000
_cell.length_c   1.000
_cell.angle_alpha   90.00
_cell.angle_beta   90.00
_cell.angle_gamma   90.00
#
_symmetry.space_group_name_H-M   'P 1'
#
loop_
_entity.id
_entity.type
_entity.pdbx_description
1 polymer ?
#
loop_
_entity_poly.entity_id
_entity_poly.type
_entity_poly.pdbx_seq_one_letter_code
_entity_poly.pdbx_strand_id
1 'polypeptide(L)'
;EKVWEWKAESGGAIFNQLKRLGASADWSRERFTMDEGLSKAVLEVFVTLYKEGLIYKDKRLVNWDPKLLTAISDLEVEQHEVNGNLWHFRYPIEGE
;
A
#
# COMPACT_ATOMS: atom_id res chain seq x y z
N GLU A 1 17.51 -4.03 7.76
CA GLU A 1 17.74 -4.80 9.00
C GLU A 1 16.77 -4.41 10.11
N LYS A 2 16.73 -3.14 10.55
CA LYS A 2 15.79 -2.63 11.58
C LYS A 2 14.30 -3.01 11.39
N VAL A 3 13.80 -3.01 10.15
CA VAL A 3 12.40 -3.40 9.87
C VAL A 3 12.13 -4.87 10.21
N TRP A 4 13.10 -5.73 9.97
CA TRP A 4 12.99 -7.17 10.28
C TRP A 4 13.13 -7.43 11.79
N GLU A 5 14.00 -6.69 12.47
CA GLU A 5 14.11 -6.71 13.93
C GLU A 5 12.79 -6.28 14.59
N TRP A 6 12.24 -5.14 14.16
CA TRP A 6 10.94 -4.66 14.62
C TRP A 6 9.82 -5.65 14.33
N LYS A 7 9.82 -6.27 13.13
CA LYS A 7 8.83 -7.29 12.78
C LYS A 7 8.92 -8.50 13.71
N ALA A 8 10.11 -8.92 14.10
CA ALA A 8 10.29 -10.04 15.02
C ALA A 8 9.74 -9.70 16.42
N GLU A 9 10.03 -8.49 16.91
CA GLU A 9 9.52 -8.00 18.19
C GLU A 9 7.99 -7.85 18.19
N SER A 10 7.46 -7.06 17.25
CA SER A 10 6.03 -6.76 17.13
C SER A 10 5.23 -8.02 16.78
N GLY A 11 5.70 -8.84 15.85
CA GLY A 11 5.05 -10.09 15.46
C GLY A 11 4.98 -11.09 16.62
N GLY A 12 6.06 -11.23 17.40
CA GLY A 12 6.06 -12.06 18.59
C GLY A 12 5.08 -11.57 19.67
N ALA A 13 4.96 -10.25 19.84
CA ALA A 13 3.99 -9.66 20.77
C ALA A 13 2.54 -9.96 20.35
N ILE A 14 2.20 -9.74 19.08
CA ILE A 14 0.86 -10.02 18.52
C ILE A 14 0.51 -11.52 18.68
N PHE A 15 1.45 -12.40 18.37
CA PHE A 15 1.28 -13.84 18.50
C PHE A 15 0.98 -14.26 19.95
N ASN A 16 1.74 -13.72 20.92
CA ASN A 16 1.52 -14.00 22.33
C ASN A 16 0.18 -13.46 22.84
N GLN A 17 -0.27 -12.32 22.34
CA GLN A 17 -1.60 -11.77 22.65
C GLN A 17 -2.70 -12.71 22.15
N LEU A 18 -2.64 -13.17 20.90
CA LEU A 18 -3.64 -14.09 20.34
C LEU A 18 -3.69 -15.42 21.10
N LYS A 19 -2.54 -15.98 21.49
CA LYS A 19 -2.49 -17.19 22.32
C LYS A 19 -3.10 -16.97 23.70
N ARG A 20 -2.83 -15.83 24.34
CA ARG A 20 -3.42 -15.49 25.64
C ARG A 20 -4.94 -15.29 25.58
N LEU A 21 -5.46 -14.83 24.44
CA LEU A 21 -6.90 -14.74 24.18
C LEU A 21 -7.56 -16.10 23.90
N GLY A 22 -6.78 -17.19 23.84
CA GLY A 22 -7.31 -18.53 23.59
C GLY A 22 -7.62 -18.81 22.12
N ALA A 23 -6.99 -18.09 21.18
CA ALA A 23 -7.19 -18.36 19.76
C ALA A 23 -6.70 -19.78 19.39
N SER A 24 -7.62 -20.63 18.94
CA SER A 24 -7.36 -22.01 18.51
C SER A 24 -6.96 -22.09 17.04
N ALA A 25 -6.07 -21.21 16.59
CA ALA A 25 -5.58 -21.19 15.22
C ALA A 25 -4.58 -22.33 14.96
N ASP A 26 -4.40 -22.70 13.68
CA ASP A 26 -3.35 -23.64 13.27
C ASP A 26 -1.98 -22.93 13.27
N TRP A 27 -1.37 -22.84 14.45
CA TRP A 27 -0.07 -22.20 14.65
C TRP A 27 1.08 -22.89 13.91
N SER A 28 0.90 -24.14 13.46
CA SER A 28 1.93 -24.87 12.70
C SER A 28 2.09 -24.33 11.28
N ARG A 29 1.06 -23.64 10.77
CA ARG A 29 0.99 -23.06 9.42
C ARG A 29 0.94 -21.54 9.44
N GLU A 30 1.50 -20.92 10.47
CA GLU A 30 1.63 -19.47 10.51
C GLU A 30 2.38 -18.96 9.27
N ARG A 31 1.84 -17.92 8.64
CA ARG A 31 2.40 -17.29 7.44
C ARG A 31 2.62 -15.81 7.67
N PHE A 32 3.61 -15.27 6.99
CA PHE A 32 3.91 -13.84 6.96
C PHE A 32 3.92 -13.36 5.52
N THR A 33 3.36 -12.19 5.23
CA THR A 33 3.15 -11.72 3.85
C THR A 33 4.44 -11.60 3.03
N MET A 34 5.59 -11.38 3.68
CA MET A 34 6.90 -11.40 3.03
C MET A 34 7.70 -12.69 3.32
N ASP A 35 7.05 -13.78 3.73
CA ASP A 35 7.68 -15.10 3.79
C ASP A 35 7.95 -15.66 2.39
N GLU A 36 8.80 -16.67 2.31
CA GLU A 36 9.22 -17.24 1.02
C GLU A 36 8.04 -17.80 0.20
N GLY A 37 7.05 -18.39 0.87
CA GLY A 37 5.91 -19.01 0.19
C GLY A 37 4.97 -17.97 -0.41
N LEU A 38 4.57 -16.97 0.39
CA LEU A 38 3.68 -15.91 -0.06
C LEU A 38 4.38 -14.97 -1.05
N SER A 39 5.68 -14.71 -0.89
CA SER A 39 6.44 -13.92 -1.86
C SER A 39 6.49 -14.59 -3.23
N LYS A 40 6.65 -15.92 -3.28
CA LYS A 40 6.56 -16.70 -4.53
C LYS A 40 5.17 -16.63 -5.15
N ALA A 41 4.11 -16.74 -4.34
CA ALA A 41 2.74 -16.65 -4.83
C ALA A 41 2.42 -15.27 -5.44
N VAL A 42 2.84 -14.17 -4.79
CA VAL A 42 2.66 -12.82 -5.33
C VAL A 42 3.40 -12.65 -6.66
N LEU A 43 4.64 -13.15 -6.76
CA LEU A 43 5.41 -13.09 -8.00
C LEU A 43 4.72 -13.85 -9.13
N GLU A 44 4.23 -15.07 -8.85
CA GLU A 44 3.51 -15.89 -9.82
C GLU A 44 2.27 -15.16 -10.36
N VAL A 45 1.43 -14.64 -9.45
CA VAL A 45 0.21 -13.91 -9.83
C VAL A 45 0.54 -12.65 -10.64
N PHE A 46 1.55 -11.88 -10.22
CA PHE A 46 1.97 -10.68 -10.94
C PHE A 46 2.42 -11.01 -12.37
N VAL A 47 3.25 -12.05 -12.55
CA VAL A 47 3.75 -12.47 -13.86
C VAL A 47 2.63 -13.00 -14.74
N THR A 48 1.68 -13.76 -14.18
CA THR A 48 0.52 -14.27 -14.91
C THR A 48 -0.35 -13.12 -15.42
N LEU A 49 -0.73 -12.19 -14.55
CA LEU A 49 -1.55 -11.03 -14.93
C LEU A 49 -0.84 -10.11 -15.95
N TYR A 50 0.49 -10.00 -15.86
CA TYR A 50 1.28 -9.29 -16.88
C TYR A 50 1.24 -10.01 -18.23
N LYS A 51 1.41 -11.34 -18.26
CA LYS A 51 1.34 -12.15 -19.49
C LYS A 51 -0.04 -12.12 -20.13
N GLU A 52 -1.10 -12.01 -19.32
CA GLU A 52 -2.48 -11.85 -19.78
C GLU A 52 -2.79 -10.43 -20.30
N GLY A 53 -1.86 -9.47 -20.17
CA GLY A 53 -2.03 -8.10 -20.62
C GLY A 53 -2.87 -7.22 -19.67
N LEU A 54 -3.14 -7.69 -18.44
CA LEU A 54 -3.91 -6.97 -17.43
C LEU A 54 -3.05 -5.99 -16.61
N ILE A 55 -1.74 -6.23 -16.55
CA ILE A 55 -0.76 -5.33 -15.92
C ILE A 55 0.08 -4.65 -17.00
N TYR A 56 0.25 -3.34 -16.88
CA TYR A 56 1.08 -2.55 -17.79
C TYR A 56 1.82 -1.44 -17.03
N LYS A 57 2.78 -0.79 -17.71
CA LYS A 57 3.51 0.35 -17.19
C LYS A 57 3.35 1.53 -18.15
N ASP A 58 2.84 2.64 -17.64
CA ASP A 58 2.68 3.88 -18.40
C ASP A 58 2.77 5.11 -17.48
N LYS A 59 2.75 6.31 -18.05
CA LYS A 59 2.71 7.58 -17.34
C LYS A 59 1.25 8.01 -17.17
N ARG A 60 0.78 8.04 -15.92
CA ARG A 60 -0.56 8.50 -15.53
C ARG A 60 -0.44 9.45 -14.35
N LEU A 61 -1.42 10.33 -14.17
CA LEU A 61 -1.58 11.08 -12.93
C LEU A 61 -1.79 10.08 -11.79
N VAL A 62 -1.02 10.24 -10.71
CA VAL A 62 -1.07 9.39 -9.51
C VAL A 62 -1.23 10.26 -8.28
N ASN A 63 -1.86 9.71 -7.23
CA ASN A 63 -1.83 10.33 -5.92
C ASN A 63 -0.43 10.12 -5.34
N TRP A 64 0.25 11.22 -5.04
CA TRP A 64 1.62 11.22 -4.53
C TRP A 64 1.62 11.70 -3.08
N ASP A 65 2.18 10.89 -2.18
CA ASP A 65 2.43 11.30 -0.80
C ASP A 65 3.82 11.98 -0.70
N PRO A 66 3.88 13.30 -0.44
CA PRO A 66 5.14 14.02 -0.30
C PRO A 66 5.92 13.66 0.97
N LYS A 67 5.31 13.03 1.98
CA LYS A 67 5.95 12.64 3.24
C LYS A 67 6.62 11.27 3.11
N LEU A 68 5.91 10.29 2.56
CA LEU A 68 6.43 8.93 2.36
C LEU A 68 7.18 8.78 1.03
N LEU A 69 7.10 9.77 0.14
CA LEU A 69 7.77 9.79 -1.17
C LEU A 69 7.38 8.59 -2.04
N THR A 70 6.08 8.27 -2.06
CA THR A 70 5.54 7.15 -2.83
C THR A 70 4.19 7.49 -3.45
N ALA A 71 3.83 6.77 -4.51
CA ALA A 71 2.47 6.77 -5.03
C ALA A 71 1.57 5.91 -4.13
N ILE A 72 0.31 6.33 -3.98
CA ILE A 72 -0.72 5.63 -3.19
C ILE A 72 -1.95 5.33 -4.06
N SER A 73 -2.62 4.22 -3.77
CA SER A 73 -3.86 3.86 -4.44
C SER A 73 -4.99 4.84 -4.08
N ASP A 74 -5.99 4.99 -4.95
CA ASP A 74 -7.17 5.82 -4.67
C ASP A 74 -7.88 5.39 -3.36
N LEU A 75 -7.87 4.10 -3.04
CA LEU A 75 -8.46 3.55 -1.81
C LEU A 75 -7.67 3.89 -0.53
N GLU A 76 -6.42 4.34 -0.66
CA GLU A 76 -5.57 4.75 0.46
C GLU A 76 -5.67 6.26 0.73
N VAL A 77 -6.41 7.00 -0.10
CA VAL A 77 -6.61 8.44 0.04
C VAL A 77 -7.84 8.73 0.88
N GLU A 78 -7.65 9.32 2.05
CA GLU A 78 -8.74 9.84 2.89
C GLU A 78 -9.04 11.31 2.55
N GLN A 79 -10.31 11.61 2.24
CA GLN A 79 -10.76 12.96 1.92
C GLN A 79 -11.15 13.70 3.20
N HIS A 80 -10.55 14.86 3.44
CA HIS A 80 -10.89 15.73 4.57
C HIS A 80 -11.32 17.10 4.06
N GLU A 81 -12.43 17.62 4.60
CA GLU A 81 -12.86 18.98 4.33
C GLU A 81 -11.88 19.98 4.94
N VAL A 82 -11.34 20.86 4.11
CA VAL A 82 -10.41 21.92 4.52
C VAL A 82 -10.88 23.24 3.93
N ASN A 83 -10.84 24.31 4.75
CA ASN A 83 -11.13 25.65 4.27
C ASN A 83 -9.97 26.14 3.38
N GLY A 84 -10.17 26.04 2.07
CA GLY A 84 -9.27 26.56 1.06
C GLY A 84 -9.65 27.96 0.58
N ASN A 85 -8.97 28.42 -0.46
CA ASN A 85 -9.26 29.69 -1.13
C ASN A 85 -9.65 29.43 -2.58
N LEU A 86 -10.71 30.10 -3.05
CA LEU A 86 -11.13 30.08 -4.45
C LEU A 86 -10.75 31.42 -5.10
N TRP A 87 -9.74 31.39 -5.96
CA TRP A 87 -9.23 32.58 -6.65
C TRP A 87 -9.73 32.64 -8.10
N HIS A 88 -10.08 33.83 -8.58
CA HIS A 88 -10.49 34.06 -9.96
C HIS A 88 -9.38 34.79 -10.73
N PHE A 89 -8.94 34.21 -11.83
CA PHE A 89 -7.95 34.80 -12.73
C PHE A 89 -8.58 35.05 -14.10
N ARG A 90 -8.49 36.29 -14.60
CA ARG A 90 -8.83 36.64 -15.99
C ARG A 90 -7.54 36.99 -16.71
N TYR A 91 -7.26 36.29 -17.80
CA TYR A 91 -6.10 36.58 -18.66
C TYR A 91 -6.58 37.17 -19.98
N PRO A 92 -5.91 38.19 -20.53
CA PRO A 92 -6.28 38.77 -21.83
C PRO A 92 -6.05 37.75 -22.95
N ILE A 93 -6.92 37.79 -23.96
CA ILE A 93 -6.80 37.00 -25.19
C ILE A 93 -6.25 37.91 -26.28
N GLU A 94 -5.29 37.43 -27.06
CA GLU A 94 -4.70 38.21 -28.16
C GLU A 94 -5.77 38.50 -29.22
N GLY A 95 -6.08 39.79 -29.42
CA GLY A 95 -7.08 40.26 -30.39
C GLY A 95 -8.41 40.79 -29.80
N GLU A 96 -8.56 40.83 -28.47
CA GLU A 96 -9.57 41.64 -27.74
C GLU A 96 -8.98 42.95 -27.21
#